data_AF-A0AAD5ZV92-F1
#
_entry.id   AF-A0AAD5ZV92-F1
#
_cell.length_a   1.000
_cell.length_b   1.000
_cell.length_c   1.000
_cell.angle_alpha   90.00
_cell.angle_beta   90.00
_cell.angle_gamma   90.00
#
_symmetry.space_group_name_H-M   'P 1'
#
loop_
_entity.id
_entity.type
_entity.pdbx_description
1 polymer ?
#
loop_
_entity_poly.entity_id
_entity_poly.type
_entity_poly.pdbx_seq_one_letter_code
_entity_poly.pdbx_strand_id
1 'polypeptide(L)'
;MQEAQKRPYALGAHALHLPDGPCKILRLRLSATTDDDVASAIVPPVTVVLEGRSICHRIHLSRHTGYNSLAVALRRLFVGDGDDEVEKHNEEELDLSNAVPGHVVAYEDMEDDLLLAGDLSWRDFVRVVKRIRIIPVKPNRRRHHYGDV
;
A
#
# COMPACT_ATOMS: atom_id res chain seq x y z
N MET A 1 -39.20 53.68 -20.97
CA MET A 1 -38.05 52.80 -21.29
C MET A 1 -37.68 52.12 -19.97
N GLN A 2 -38.06 50.84 -19.83
CA GLN A 2 -37.12 49.69 -19.76
C GLN A 2 -36.20 49.81 -18.53
N GLU A 3 -36.10 48.87 -17.60
CA GLU A 3 -36.14 47.43 -17.77
C GLU A 3 -36.36 46.76 -16.40
N ALA A 4 -37.21 45.74 -16.40
CA ALA A 4 -37.37 44.82 -15.28
C ALA A 4 -36.27 43.77 -15.35
N GLN A 5 -35.63 43.44 -14.22
CA GLN A 5 -34.88 42.19 -14.14
C GLN A 5 -35.00 41.51 -12.77
N LYS A 6 -35.68 40.36 -12.82
CA LYS A 6 -35.73 39.28 -11.82
C LYS A 6 -34.33 38.82 -11.44
N ARG A 7 -34.18 38.37 -10.18
CA ARG A 7 -33.71 37.02 -9.81
C ARG A 7 -33.93 36.78 -8.30
N PRO A 8 -34.63 35.70 -7.91
CA PRO A 8 -34.70 35.26 -6.52
C PRO A 8 -33.58 34.26 -6.25
N TYR A 9 -32.95 34.35 -5.09
CA TYR A 9 -32.15 33.24 -4.56
C TYR A 9 -32.70 32.91 -3.18
N ALA A 10 -33.60 31.93 -3.17
CA ALA A 10 -33.92 31.15 -1.99
C ALA A 10 -33.03 29.90 -2.01
N LEU A 11 -32.27 29.68 -0.96
CA LEU A 11 -31.69 28.41 -0.50
C LEU A 11 -31.14 28.76 0.89
N GLY A 12 -31.59 28.24 2.00
CA GLY A 12 -32.03 26.87 2.30
C GLY A 12 -31.41 26.60 3.66
N ALA A 13 -32.26 26.49 4.68
CA ALA A 13 -31.83 25.97 5.98
C ALA A 13 -31.20 24.59 5.79
N HIS A 14 -30.34 24.17 6.72
CA HIS A 14 -30.42 22.87 7.42
C HIS A 14 -29.11 22.68 8.19
N ALA A 15 -29.18 23.01 9.48
CA ALA A 15 -28.28 22.44 10.47
C ALA A 15 -28.49 20.92 10.49
N LEU A 16 -27.41 20.16 10.34
CA LEU A 16 -27.34 18.72 10.63
C LEU A 16 -26.29 18.60 11.73
N HIS A 17 -26.67 18.65 13.00
CA HIS A 17 -27.10 17.49 13.80
C HIS A 17 -26.26 16.24 13.52
N LEU A 18 -25.19 16.10 14.31
CA LEU A 18 -24.51 14.84 14.58
C LEU A 18 -25.47 13.86 15.25
N PRO A 19 -25.48 12.59 14.83
CA PRO A 19 -25.74 11.50 15.73
C PRO A 19 -24.45 10.73 16.04
N ASP A 20 -24.08 10.76 17.31
CA ASP A 20 -23.21 9.80 17.96
C ASP A 20 -23.83 8.40 17.81
N GLY A 21 -23.12 7.48 17.17
CA GLY A 21 -23.60 6.14 16.87
C GLY A 21 -22.47 5.22 16.39
N PRO A 22 -22.54 3.91 16.69
CA PRO A 22 -21.40 3.01 16.67
C PRO A 22 -20.78 2.90 15.27
N CYS A 23 -19.45 2.95 15.20
CA CYS A 23 -18.61 2.83 14.01
C CYS A 23 -19.08 1.68 13.11
N LYS A 24 -19.96 1.98 12.16
CA LYS A 24 -20.36 1.02 11.14
C LYS A 24 -19.23 1.01 10.13
N ILE A 25 -18.50 -0.10 10.10
CA ILE A 25 -17.53 -0.44 9.06
C ILE A 25 -18.09 0.03 7.72
N LEU A 26 -17.45 1.04 7.14
CA LEU A 26 -17.80 1.57 5.84
C LEU A 26 -17.49 0.48 4.83
N ARG A 27 -18.54 -0.23 4.40
CA ARG A 27 -18.50 -1.08 3.21
C ARG A 27 -18.34 -0.16 2.01
N LEU A 28 -17.10 0.19 1.70
CA LEU A 28 -16.75 0.90 0.47
C LEU A 28 -17.20 0.05 -0.73
N ARG A 29 -18.12 0.60 -1.51
CA ARG A 29 -18.46 0.09 -2.84
C ARG A 29 -17.25 0.36 -3.74
N LEU A 30 -16.55 -0.69 -4.13
CA LEU A 30 -15.49 -0.63 -5.12
C LEU A 30 -16.13 -0.54 -6.50
N SER A 31 -16.00 0.60 -7.16
CA SER A 31 -16.25 0.73 -8.59
C SER A 31 -15.05 0.14 -9.33
N ALA A 32 -15.15 -1.13 -9.72
CA ALA A 32 -14.16 -1.80 -10.55
C ALA A 32 -14.46 -1.51 -12.03
N THR A 33 -13.57 -0.76 -12.67
CA THR A 33 -13.48 -0.65 -14.12
C THR A 33 -12.17 -1.30 -14.56
N THR A 34 -12.23 -2.57 -14.98
CA THR A 34 -11.41 -3.22 -16.01
C THR A 34 -11.66 -4.73 -16.02
N ASP A 35 -11.63 -5.36 -17.19
CA ASP A 35 -11.84 -6.80 -17.41
C ASP A 35 -10.82 -7.72 -16.66
N ASP A 36 -9.72 -7.15 -16.16
CA ASP A 36 -8.71 -7.80 -15.30
C ASP A 36 -9.20 -8.06 -13.85
N ASP A 37 -10.26 -7.38 -13.41
CA ASP A 37 -10.79 -7.49 -12.05
C ASP A 37 -11.45 -8.84 -11.74
N VAL A 38 -11.90 -9.60 -12.75
CA VAL A 38 -12.66 -10.85 -12.50
C VAL A 38 -11.74 -11.97 -12.01
N ALA A 39 -10.51 -12.05 -12.54
CA ALA A 39 -9.51 -13.03 -12.10
C ALA A 39 -8.87 -12.59 -10.77
N SER A 40 -8.66 -11.29 -10.60
CA SER A 40 -8.18 -10.72 -9.34
C SER A 40 -9.19 -10.85 -8.19
N ALA A 41 -10.49 -10.98 -8.49
CA ALA A 41 -11.53 -11.23 -7.49
C ALA A 41 -11.41 -12.62 -6.83
N ILE A 42 -10.74 -13.59 -7.46
CA ILE A 42 -10.58 -14.96 -6.95
C ILE A 42 -9.32 -15.09 -6.08
N VAL A 43 -8.29 -14.26 -6.33
CA VAL A 43 -7.05 -14.26 -5.55
C VAL A 43 -7.15 -13.20 -4.44
N PRO A 44 -7.15 -13.60 -3.16
CA PRO A 44 -7.20 -12.64 -2.06
C PRO A 44 -6.03 -11.65 -2.15
N PRO A 45 -6.28 -10.34 -1.97
CA PRO A 45 -5.18 -9.38 -1.95
C PRO A 45 -4.32 -9.60 -0.71
N VAL A 46 -3.02 -9.50 -0.91
CA VAL A 46 -2.00 -9.68 0.11
C VAL A 46 -1.77 -8.35 0.82
N THR A 47 -1.63 -8.41 2.15
CA THR A 47 -1.35 -7.20 2.94
C THR A 47 0.15 -6.95 2.98
N VAL A 48 0.56 -5.71 2.77
CA VAL A 48 1.92 -5.23 2.93
C VAL A 48 1.97 -4.30 4.13
N VAL A 49 2.87 -4.60 5.07
CA VAL A 49 3.07 -3.82 6.28
C VAL A 49 4.50 -3.31 6.30
N LEU A 50 4.65 -1.99 6.41
CA LEU A 50 5.94 -1.36 6.67
C LEU A 50 6.15 -1.22 8.18
N GLU A 51 7.20 -1.84 8.68
CA GLU A 51 7.54 -1.80 10.09
C GLU A 51 7.91 -0.38 10.52
N GLY A 52 7.35 0.05 11.66
CA GLY A 52 7.51 1.43 12.15
C GLY A 52 6.50 2.42 11.58
N ARG A 53 5.57 1.99 10.71
CA ARG A 53 4.38 2.77 10.33
C ARG A 53 3.09 2.07 10.76
N SER A 54 2.07 2.86 11.09
CA SER A 54 0.73 2.35 11.45
C SER A 54 -0.15 2.05 10.23
N ILE A 55 0.34 2.33 9.02
CA ILE A 55 -0.38 2.12 7.76
C ILE A 55 0.06 0.82 7.08
N CYS A 56 -0.91 0.12 6.51
CA CYS A 56 -0.69 -1.04 5.66
C CYS A 56 -1.43 -0.85 4.33
N HIS A 57 -0.91 -1.46 3.27
CA HIS A 57 -1.52 -1.44 1.95
C HIS A 57 -1.93 -2.85 1.54
N ARG A 58 -2.96 -2.97 0.70
CA ARG A 58 -3.37 -4.24 0.11
C ARG A 58 -3.02 -4.23 -1.36
N ILE A 59 -2.32 -5.27 -1.83
CA ILE A 59 -1.93 -5.43 -3.23
C ILE A 59 -2.38 -6.79 -3.75
N HIS A 60 -2.80 -6.80 -5.02
CA HIS A 60 -3.18 -8.01 -5.72
C HIS A 60 -1.95 -8.53 -6.48
N LEU A 61 -1.38 -9.64 -6.02
CA LEU A 61 -0.22 -10.24 -6.69
C LEU A 61 -0.53 -10.72 -8.11
N SER A 62 -1.80 -10.99 -8.42
CA SER A 62 -2.25 -11.33 -9.78
C SER A 62 -1.99 -10.22 -10.80
N ARG A 63 -1.91 -8.96 -10.36
CA ARG A 63 -1.67 -7.79 -11.24
C ARG A 63 -0.19 -7.56 -11.53
N HIS A 64 0.69 -8.36 -10.93
CA HIS A 64 2.15 -8.25 -11.09
C HIS A 64 2.69 -9.49 -11.82
N THR A 65 3.56 -9.26 -12.80
CA THR A 65 4.17 -10.33 -13.60
C THR A 65 5.43 -10.92 -12.95
N GLY A 66 5.95 -10.29 -11.89
CA GLY A 66 7.20 -10.68 -11.25
C GLY A 66 7.61 -9.76 -10.11
N TYR A 67 8.77 -10.05 -9.50
CA TYR A 67 9.32 -9.29 -8.39
C TYR A 67 9.67 -7.84 -8.72
N ASN A 68 10.15 -7.56 -9.94
CA ASN A 68 10.43 -6.18 -10.37
C ASN A 68 9.14 -5.33 -10.38
N SER A 69 8.04 -5.86 -10.93
CA SER A 69 6.74 -5.17 -10.91
C SER A 69 6.23 -4.95 -9.48
N LEU A 70 6.43 -5.93 -8.59
CA LEU A 70 6.14 -5.77 -7.16
C LEU A 70 7.01 -4.67 -6.53
N ALA A 71 8.32 -4.65 -6.80
CA ALA A 71 9.25 -3.65 -6.28
C ALA A 71 8.85 -2.21 -6.67
N VAL A 72 8.48 -2.00 -7.93
CA VAL A 72 7.96 -0.71 -8.42
C VAL A 72 6.69 -0.32 -7.66
N ALA A 73 5.76 -1.26 -7.43
CA ALA A 73 4.55 -0.98 -6.67
C ALA A 73 4.84 -0.62 -5.21
N LEU A 74 5.74 -1.34 -4.55
CA LEU A 74 6.16 -1.04 -3.18
C LEU A 74 6.81 0.35 -3.08
N ARG A 75 7.65 0.72 -4.04
CA ARG A 75 8.24 2.06 -4.13
C ARG A 75 7.17 3.14 -4.16
N ARG A 76 6.18 3.00 -5.05
CA ARG A 76 5.06 3.95 -5.20
C ARG A 76 4.23 4.03 -3.91
N LEU A 77 3.96 2.90 -3.25
CA LEU A 77 3.15 2.87 -2.02
C LEU A 77 3.84 3.48 -0.79
N PHE A 78 5.16 3.32 -0.63
CA PHE A 78 5.85 3.69 0.61
C PHE A 78 6.75 4.93 0.51
N VAL A 79 7.19 5.27 -0.71
CA VAL A 79 8.13 6.37 -0.98
C VAL A 79 7.47 7.54 -1.73
N GLY A 80 6.47 7.27 -2.58
CA GLY A 80 5.88 8.23 -3.51
C GLY A 80 4.67 9.03 -3.03
N ASP A 81 4.73 9.65 -1.84
CA ASP A 81 3.66 10.55 -1.35
C ASP A 81 3.94 12.05 -1.64
N GLY A 82 4.90 12.35 -2.52
CA GLY A 82 5.27 13.72 -2.88
C GLY A 82 5.54 13.83 -4.37
N ASP A 83 4.59 14.48 -5.05
CA ASP A 83 4.62 14.94 -6.44
C ASP A 83 4.50 13.88 -7.55
N ASP A 84 3.52 14.11 -8.41
CA ASP A 84 3.19 13.46 -9.69
C ASP A 84 4.31 13.55 -10.76
N GLU A 85 5.56 13.65 -10.34
CA GLU A 85 6.74 13.85 -11.18
C GLU A 85 7.93 12.97 -10.79
N VAL A 86 7.70 11.82 -10.14
CA VAL A 86 8.75 10.80 -10.03
C VAL A 86 8.92 10.10 -11.38
N GLU A 87 9.61 10.81 -12.27
CA GLU A 87 10.69 10.32 -13.10
C GLU A 87 10.55 8.84 -13.45
N LYS A 88 10.11 8.62 -14.69
CA LYS A 88 10.19 7.38 -15.46
C LYS A 88 11.63 6.90 -15.67
N HIS A 89 12.56 7.32 -14.82
CA HIS A 89 13.96 6.98 -14.84
C HIS A 89 14.17 5.82 -13.85
N ASN A 90 14.43 4.65 -14.43
CA ASN A 90 14.96 3.45 -13.78
C ASN A 90 13.92 2.48 -13.18
N GLU A 91 12.70 2.38 -13.74
CA GLU A 91 11.82 1.23 -13.45
C GLU A 91 12.49 -0.12 -13.81
N GLU A 92 13.46 -0.08 -14.73
CA GLU A 92 14.21 -1.24 -15.22
C GLU A 92 15.29 -1.76 -14.25
N GLU A 93 15.74 -0.96 -13.27
CA GLU A 93 16.79 -1.37 -12.29
C GLU A 93 16.22 -1.60 -10.87
N LEU A 94 14.91 -1.45 -10.69
CA LEU A 94 14.28 -1.67 -9.39
C LEU A 94 14.11 -3.17 -9.09
N ASP A 95 14.58 -3.58 -7.92
CA ASP A 95 14.47 -4.92 -7.36
C ASP A 95 13.92 -4.86 -5.92
N LEU A 96 13.70 -6.01 -5.30
CA LEU A 96 13.18 -6.04 -3.92
C LEU A 96 14.16 -5.44 -2.89
N SER A 97 15.46 -5.42 -3.20
CA SER A 97 16.50 -4.90 -2.29
C SER A 97 16.54 -3.37 -2.26
N ASN A 98 16.17 -2.72 -3.36
CA ASN A 98 16.16 -1.27 -3.51
C ASN A 98 14.75 -0.66 -3.56
N ALA A 99 13.69 -1.50 -3.56
CA ALA A 99 12.29 -1.08 -3.61
C ALA A 99 11.94 -0.05 -2.52
N VAL A 100 12.42 -0.27 -1.30
CA VAL A 100 12.24 0.64 -0.18
C VAL A 100 13.60 0.92 0.46
N PRO A 101 14.17 2.12 0.26
CA PRO A 101 15.49 2.46 0.78
C PRO A 101 15.59 2.25 2.30
N GLY A 102 16.66 1.62 2.76
CA GLY A 102 16.88 1.34 4.18
C GLY A 102 15.96 0.27 4.76
N HIS A 103 15.30 -0.53 3.92
CA HIS A 103 14.47 -1.65 4.34
C HIS A 103 14.74 -2.91 3.52
N VAL A 104 14.33 -4.04 4.07
CA VAL A 104 14.34 -5.36 3.45
C VAL A 104 12.89 -5.84 3.32
N VAL A 105 12.58 -6.47 2.19
CA VAL A 105 11.27 -7.09 1.93
C VAL A 105 11.30 -8.55 2.37
N ALA A 106 10.44 -8.90 3.31
CA ALA A 106 10.20 -10.24 3.82
C ALA A 106 8.72 -10.62 3.63
N TYR A 107 8.36 -11.88 3.83
CA TYR A 107 6.99 -12.35 3.77
C TYR A 107 6.71 -13.39 4.86
N GLU A 108 5.47 -13.41 5.34
CA GLU A 108 4.90 -14.50 6.13
C GLU A 108 4.27 -15.51 5.18
N ASP A 109 4.58 -16.79 5.35
CA ASP A 109 4.01 -17.87 4.55
C ASP A 109 2.80 -18.54 5.24
N MET A 110 2.42 -19.74 4.80
CA MET A 110 1.31 -20.49 5.38
C MET A 110 1.60 -21.02 6.80
N GLU A 111 2.86 -21.18 7.15
CA GLU A 111 3.33 -21.64 8.47
C GLU A 111 3.57 -20.46 9.43
N ASP A 112 3.26 -19.24 8.98
CA ASP A 112 3.53 -17.98 9.69
C ASP A 112 5.04 -17.71 9.88
N ASP A 113 5.89 -18.32 9.05
CA ASP A 113 7.33 -18.10 9.06
C ASP A 113 7.69 -16.82 8.29
N LEU A 114 8.53 -15.98 8.91
CA LEU A 114 9.00 -14.73 8.32
C LEU A 114 10.27 -14.97 7.49
N LEU A 115 10.10 -15.07 6.17
CA LEU A 115 11.14 -15.41 5.21
C LEU A 115 11.52 -14.23 4.32
N LEU A 116 12.74 -14.23 3.78
CA LEU A 116 13.22 -13.18 2.89
C LEU A 116 12.59 -13.32 1.50
N ALA A 117 12.11 -12.22 0.92
CA ALA A 117 11.57 -12.25 -0.44
C ALA A 117 12.72 -12.28 -1.46
N GLY A 118 12.64 -13.19 -2.45
CA GLY A 118 13.63 -13.33 -3.52
C GLY A 118 14.19 -14.75 -3.71
N ASP A 119 14.06 -15.63 -2.71
CA ASP A 119 14.61 -16.99 -2.78
C ASP A 119 13.74 -17.95 -3.61
N LEU A 120 12.44 -17.69 -3.69
CA LEU A 120 11.49 -18.48 -4.47
C LEU A 120 11.27 -17.90 -5.86
N SER A 121 10.83 -18.73 -6.82
CA SER A 121 10.30 -18.23 -8.08
C SER A 121 9.04 -17.38 -7.83
N TRP A 122 8.75 -16.40 -8.69
CA TRP A 122 7.54 -15.55 -8.57
C TRP A 122 6.26 -16.39 -8.42
N ARG A 123 6.15 -17.47 -9.20
CA ARG A 123 4.99 -18.34 -9.19
C ARG A 123 4.82 -19.07 -7.86
N ASP A 124 5.91 -19.49 -7.23
CA ASP A 124 5.86 -20.17 -5.94
C ASP A 124 5.61 -19.16 -4.81
N PHE A 125 6.26 -18.00 -4.87
CA PHE A 125 6.03 -16.89 -3.96
C PHE A 125 4.55 -16.51 -3.87
N VAL A 126 3.88 -16.30 -5.01
CA VAL A 126 2.45 -15.95 -5.08
C VAL A 126 1.56 -17.00 -4.40
N ARG A 127 1.97 -18.27 -4.38
CA ARG A 127 1.21 -19.37 -3.78
C ARG A 127 1.38 -19.45 -2.27
N VAL A 128 2.58 -19.17 -1.76
CA VAL A 128 2.90 -19.35 -0.34
C VAL A 128 2.67 -18.08 0.48
N VAL A 129 2.75 -16.91 -0.13
CA VAL A 129 2.71 -15.64 0.59
C VAL A 129 1.34 -15.33 1.18
N LYS A 130 1.32 -15.15 2.49
CA LYS A 130 0.16 -14.71 3.28
C LYS A 130 0.20 -13.21 3.54
N ARG A 131 1.37 -12.67 3.88
CA ARG A 131 1.60 -11.24 4.17
C ARG A 131 2.99 -10.84 3.73
N ILE A 132 3.16 -9.60 3.28
CA ILE A 132 4.47 -8.99 3.02
C ILE A 132 4.81 -8.04 4.16
N ARG A 133 6.05 -8.12 4.62
CA ARG A 133 6.64 -7.34 5.72
C ARG A 133 7.83 -6.57 5.18
N ILE A 134 7.82 -5.25 5.30
CA ILE A 134 8.97 -4.41 4.96
C ILE A 134 9.63 -3.99 6.27
N ILE A 135 10.86 -4.44 6.48
CA ILE A 135 11.56 -4.37 7.77
C ILE A 135 12.73 -3.41 7.62
N PRO A 136 12.92 -2.42 8.52
CA PRO A 136 14.08 -1.54 8.45
C PRO A 136 15.37 -2.35 8.61
N VAL A 137 16.34 -2.12 7.72
CA VAL A 137 17.72 -2.58 7.93
C VAL A 137 18.36 -1.64 8.95
N LYS A 138 17.95 -1.76 10.21
CA LYS A 138 18.49 -0.95 11.30
C LYS A 138 20.00 -1.23 11.37
N PRO A 139 20.89 -0.22 11.27
CA PRO A 139 22.28 -0.44 11.62
C PRO A 139 22.28 -0.82 13.09
N ASN A 140 22.73 -2.04 13.35
CA ASN A 140 22.71 -2.69 14.65
C ASN A 140 23.52 -1.83 15.64
N ARG A 141 22.91 -0.83 16.27
CA ARG A 141 23.48 -0.13 17.42
C ARG A 141 23.34 -1.03 18.63
N ARG A 142 23.99 -2.20 18.59
CA ARG A 142 24.31 -2.91 19.83
C ARG A 142 25.22 -1.96 20.58
N ARG A 143 24.65 -1.22 21.53
CA ARG A 143 25.42 -0.58 22.58
C ARG A 143 26.11 -1.71 23.33
N HIS A 144 27.33 -2.02 22.92
CA HIS A 144 28.26 -2.78 23.71
C HIS A 144 28.77 -1.84 24.80
N HIS A 145 27.94 -1.63 25.84
CA HIS A 145 28.45 -1.24 27.15
C HIS A 145 28.99 -2.52 27.77
N TYR A 146 30.26 -2.85 27.46
CA TYR A 146 31.05 -3.62 28.41
C TYR A 146 31.79 -2.59 29.24
N GLY A 147 31.57 -2.63 30.55
CA GLY A 147 32.01 -1.62 31.49
C GLY A 147 33.53 -1.55 31.60
N ASP A 148 34.03 -0.32 31.70
CA ASP A 148 35.22 0.03 32.47
C ASP A 148 35.11 -0.52 33.90
N VAL A 149 36.03 -1.40 34.28
CA VAL A 149 36.49 -1.66 35.66
C VAL A 149 38.00 -1.84 35.60
#